data_AF-A0A6L7TLP5-F1
#
_entry.id   AF-A0A6L7TLP5-F1
#
_cell.length_a   1.000
_cell.length_b   1.000
_cell.length_c   1.000
_cell.angle_alpha   90.00
_cell.angle_beta   90.00
_cell.angle_gamma   90.00
#
_symmetry.space_group_name_H-M   'P 1'
#
loop_
_entity.id
_entity.type
_entity.pdbx_description
1 polymer ?
#
loop_
_entity_poly.entity_id
_entity_poly.type
_entity_poly.pdbx_seq_one_letter_code
_entity_poly.pdbx_strand_id
1 'polypeptide(L)' 'MTRPTHEELRDAFQAGFDSIDEGEGFYPGFHSFLEYHGYSLREDIPCTCMDRGAHGHQPECRWVRA' A
#
# COMPACT_ATOMS: atom_id res chain seq x y z
N MET A 1 -12.59 -8.69 -7.19
CA MET A 1 -11.61 -8.43 -6.11
C MET A 1 -10.22 -8.77 -6.59
N THR A 2 -9.52 -7.75 -7.08
CA THR A 2 -8.18 -7.85 -7.64
C THR A 2 -7.21 -7.11 -6.73
N ARG A 3 -6.07 -7.72 -6.43
CA ARG A 3 -4.99 -7.09 -5.66
C ARG A 3 -4.15 -6.19 -6.58
N PRO A 4 -3.48 -5.15 -6.04
CA PRO A 4 -2.45 -4.43 -6.77
C PRO A 4 -1.46 -5.38 -7.43
N THR A 5 -1.13 -5.09 -8.68
CA THR A 5 -0.01 -5.73 -9.36
C THR A 5 1.31 -5.29 -8.71
N HIS A 6 2.39 -6.01 -9.03
CA HIS A 6 3.72 -5.63 -8.54
C HIS A 6 4.14 -4.21 -8.98
N GLU A 7 3.75 -3.80 -10.18
CA GLU A 7 4.04 -2.46 -10.70
C GLU A 7 3.24 -1.38 -9.96
N GLU A 8 1.93 -1.59 -9.77
CA GLU A 8 1.10 -0.68 -8.97
C GLU A 8 1.59 -0.56 -7.52
N LEU A 9 2.10 -1.65 -6.94
CA LEU A 9 2.72 -1.61 -5.61
C LEU A 9 4.00 -0.80 -5.61
N ARG A 10 4.90 -1.02 -6.58
CA ARG A 10 6.14 -0.25 -6.70
C ARG A 10 5.85 1.25 -6.81
N ASP A 11 4.85 1.62 -7.61
CA ASP A 11 4.47 3.01 -7.80
C ASP A 11 3.80 3.58 -6.53
N ALA A 12 3.01 2.78 -5.79
CA ALA A 12 2.51 3.15 -4.47
C ALA A 12 3.63 3.38 -3.45
N PHE A 13 4.68 2.54 -3.45
CA PHE A 13 5.87 2.73 -2.62
C PHE A 13 6.58 4.05 -2.96
N GLN A 14 6.72 4.35 -4.25
CA GLN A 14 7.30 5.63 -4.68
C GLN A 14 6.47 6.81 -4.18
N ALA A 15 5.14 6.78 -4.32
CA ALA A 15 4.25 7.82 -3.79
C ALA A 15 4.37 7.99 -2.27
N GLY A 16 4.62 6.89 -1.54
CA GLY A 16 4.91 6.96 -0.11
C GLY A 16 6.24 7.65 0.21
N PHE A 17 7.29 7.41 -0.59
CA PHE A 17 8.56 8.14 -0.43
C PHE A 17 8.43 9.62 -0.81
N ASP A 18 7.71 9.93 -1.88
CA ASP A 18 7.45 11.31 -2.29
C ASP A 18 6.72 12.08 -1.18
N SER A 19 5.77 11.43 -0.49
CA SER A 19 5.06 12.01 0.66
C SER A 19 5.97 12.25 1.88
N ILE A 20 7.03 11.45 2.08
CA ILE A 20 8.07 11.74 3.08
C ILE A 20 8.84 13.01 2.68
N ASP A 21 9.22 13.12 1.41
CA ASP A 21 9.97 14.28 0.91
C ASP A 21 9.15 15.58 1.01
N GLU A 22 7.81 15.48 0.93
CA GLU A 22 6.86 16.57 1.16
C GLU A 22 6.66 16.95 2.63
N GLY A 23 7.25 16.20 3.57
CA GLY A 23 7.22 16.47 5.01
C GLY A 23 6.05 15.84 5.76
N GLU A 24 5.31 14.92 5.13
CA GLU A 24 4.26 14.14 5.76
C GLU A 24 4.86 12.84 6.36
N GLY A 25 4.50 11.69 5.79
CA GLY A 25 5.04 10.38 6.14
C GLY A 25 4.72 9.37 5.03
N PHE A 26 5.22 8.15 5.15
CA PHE A 26 5.09 7.16 4.08
C PHE A 26 3.63 6.77 3.76
N TYR A 27 2.84 6.46 4.79
CA TYR A 27 1.51 5.87 4.59
C TYR A 27 0.48 6.81 3.94
N PRO A 28 0.44 8.14 4.25
CA PRO A 28 -0.43 9.07 3.54
C PRO A 28 -0.29 8.99 2.01
N GLY A 29 0.93 9.06 1.46
CA GLY A 29 1.17 8.94 0.03
C GLY A 29 0.83 7.55 -0.53
N PHE A 30 1.27 6.50 0.16
CA PHE A 30 1.00 5.11 -0.24
C PHE A 30 -0.50 4.80 -0.28
N HIS A 31 -1.27 5.22 0.73
CA HIS A 31 -2.73 5.04 0.80
C HIS A 31 -3.43 5.86 -0.27
N SER A 32 -3.08 7.14 -0.38
CA SER A 32 -3.70 8.06 -1.34
C SER A 32 -3.55 7.56 -2.77
N PHE A 33 -2.38 7.02 -3.13
CA PHE A 33 -2.16 6.41 -4.44
C PHE A 33 -3.11 5.22 -4.66
N LEU A 34 -3.15 4.26 -3.73
CA LEU A 34 -3.98 3.07 -3.88
C LEU A 34 -5.48 3.41 -3.93
N GLU A 35 -5.95 4.31 -3.09
CA GLU A 35 -7.32 4.81 -3.08
C GLU A 35 -7.69 5.53 -4.39
N TYR A 36 -6.80 6.38 -4.90
CA TYR A 36 -6.95 7.03 -6.20
C TYR A 36 -7.08 6.02 -7.35
N HIS A 37 -6.33 4.91 -7.27
CA HIS A 37 -6.39 3.80 -8.23
C HIS A 37 -7.56 2.82 -7.98
N GLY A 38 -8.48 3.16 -7.08
CA GLY A 38 -9.72 2.42 -6.83
C GLY A 38 -9.55 1.22 -5.90
N TYR A 39 -8.42 1.10 -5.23
CA TYR A 39 -8.22 0.09 -4.19
C TYR A 39 -8.80 0.56 -2.86
N SER A 40 -9.20 -0.39 -2.03
CA SER A 40 -9.63 -0.14 -0.66
C SER A 40 -8.91 -1.11 0.27
N LEU A 41 -8.55 -0.62 1.45
CA LEU A 41 -7.98 -1.44 2.50
C LEU A 41 -9.07 -2.32 3.15
N ARG A 42 -8.83 -3.62 3.18
CA ARG A 42 -9.72 -4.63 3.76
C ARG A 42 -9.02 -5.33 4.91
N GLU A 43 -9.22 -4.82 6.12
CA GLU A 43 -8.63 -5.36 7.34
C GLU A 43 -9.13 -6.77 7.71
N ASP A 44 -10.29 -7.15 7.17
CA ASP A 44 -10.92 -8.46 7.32
C ASP A 44 -10.29 -9.55 6.46
N ILE A 45 -9.38 -9.22 5.53
CA ILE A 45 -8.71 -10.20 4.67
C ILE A 45 -7.45 -10.75 5.38
N PRO A 46 -7.32 -12.09 5.48
CA PRO A 46 -6.09 -12.71 5.96
C PRO A 46 -4.89 -12.34 5.08
N CYS A 47 -3.85 -11.77 5.70
CA CYS A 47 -2.53 -11.62 5.09
C CYS A 47 -1.66 -12.79 5.51
N THR A 48 -1.09 -13.51 4.55
CA THR A 48 -0.06 -14.52 4.79
C THR A 48 1.36 -13.99 4.53
N CYS A 49 1.48 -12.68 4.26
CA CYS A 49 2.74 -11.99 4.14
C CYS A 49 3.51 -12.12 5.47
N MET A 50 4.65 -12.81 5.44
CA MET A 50 5.56 -12.84 6.59
C MET A 50 6.16 -11.45 6.75
N ASP A 51 5.77 -10.75 7.82
CA ASP A 51 6.48 -9.55 8.26
C ASP A 51 7.90 -9.96 8.68
N ARG A 52 8.87 -9.65 7.84
CA ARG A 52 10.30 -9.88 8.13
C ARG A 52 10.95 -8.69 8.85
N GLY A 53 10.15 -7.74 9.35
CA GLY A 53 10.55 -6.79 10.38
C GLY A 53 11.53 -5.69 9.95
N ALA A 54 11.76 -5.46 8.66
CA ALA A 54 12.72 -4.45 8.22
C ALA A 54 12.12 -3.03 8.26
N HIS A 55 10.88 -2.85 7.82
CA HIS A 55 10.12 -1.60 7.90
C HIS A 55 8.64 -1.99 7.86
N GLY A 56 7.82 -1.48 8.78
CA GLY A 56 6.43 -1.91 9.00
C GLY A 56 5.68 -2.25 7.71
N HIS A 57 5.56 -3.54 7.41
CA HIS A 57 4.81 -3.98 6.25
C HIS A 57 3.34 -3.79 6.58
N GLN A 58 2.73 -2.75 6.00
CA GLN A 58 1.30 -2.86 5.79
C GLN A 58 1.08 -3.96 4.76
N PRO A 59 0.15 -4.89 5.02
CA PRO A 59 -0.04 -6.03 4.17
C PRO A 59 -0.67 -5.59 2.84
N GLU A 60 0.16 -5.46 1.81
CA GLU A 60 -0.22 -5.20 0.41
C GLU A 60 -1.40 -6.07 -0.04
N CYS A 61 -1.49 -7.29 0.47
CA CYS A 61 -2.57 -8.23 0.16
C CYS A 61 -3.95 -7.84 0.70
N ARG A 62 -4.04 -6.83 1.58
CA ARG A 62 -5.30 -6.29 2.09
C ARG A 62 -5.84 -5.16 1.20
N TRP A 63 -5.08 -4.68 0.24
CA TRP A 63 -5.56 -3.72 -0.75
C TRP A 63 -6.23 -4.47 -1.90
N VAL A 64 -7.49 -4.14 -2.17
CA VAL A 64 -8.29 -4.78 -3.23
C VAL A 64 -9.17 -3.78 -3.95
N ARG A 65 -9.39 -3.98 -5.25
CA ARG A 65 -10.43 -3.28 -6.03
C ARG A 65 -11.46 -4.27 -6.56
N ALA A 66 -12.69 -3.79 -6.81
CA ALA A 66 -13.80 -4.63 -7.29
C ALA A 66 -13.45 -5.35 -8.60
#